data_AF-A0A1B6CLJ6-F1
#
_entry.id   AF-A0A1B6CLJ6-F1
#
_cell.length_a   1.000
_cell.length_b   1.000
_cell.length_c   1.000
_cell.angle_alpha   90.00
_cell.angle_beta   90.00
_cell.angle_gamma   90.00
#
_symmetry.space_group_name_H-M   'P 1'
#
loop_
_entity.id
_entity.type
_entity.pdbx_description
1 polymer ?
#
loop_
_entity_poly.entity_id
_entity_poly.type
_entity_poly.pdbx_seq_one_letter_code
_entity_poly.pdbx_strand_id
1 'polypeptide(L)'
;ICSCKPGFTGDPFSRCYPKPPPPSVLPPSAPVDPCIPSPCGPYSQCRDIGGSPSCSCLPEYIGQPPNCKPECLINQECPSNEACIREKCRDPCPGSCGAGAQCHVVNHTPMCICPEGYTGDPFTNCYPKPPQIE
;
A
#
# COMPACT_ATOMS: atom_id res chain seq x y z
N ILE A 1 2.09 -3.25 -74.72
CA ILE A 1 2.54 -3.41 -73.32
C ILE A 1 1.32 -3.80 -72.50
N CYS A 2 1.31 -4.98 -71.88
CA CYS A 2 0.18 -5.43 -71.06
C CYS A 2 0.28 -4.84 -69.64
N SER A 3 -0.87 -4.49 -69.05
CA SER A 3 -0.97 -3.98 -67.68
C SER A 3 -2.24 -4.50 -67.02
N CYS A 4 -2.21 -4.68 -65.69
CA CYS A 4 -3.38 -5.11 -64.94
C CYS A 4 -4.49 -4.04 -64.96
N LYS A 5 -5.76 -4.48 -64.97
CA LYS A 5 -6.91 -3.56 -64.89
C LYS A 5 -6.90 -2.75 -63.58
N PRO A 6 -7.49 -1.54 -63.56
CA PRO A 6 -7.65 -0.77 -62.34
C PRO A 6 -8.27 -1.61 -61.22
N GLY A 7 -7.68 -1.55 -60.02
CA GLY A 7 -8.10 -2.38 -58.88
C GLY A 7 -7.43 -3.76 -58.79
N PHE A 8 -6.54 -4.11 -59.73
CA PHE A 8 -5.74 -5.35 -59.68
C PHE A 8 -4.23 -5.05 -59.63
N THR A 9 -3.45 -5.95 -59.05
CA THR A 9 -1.99 -5.91 -58.90
C THR A 9 -1.37 -7.25 -59.32
N GLY A 10 -0.06 -7.31 -59.54
CA GLY A 10 0.65 -8.51 -60.00
C GLY A 10 1.20 -8.38 -61.41
N ASP A 11 1.52 -9.53 -62.03
CA ASP A 11 2.17 -9.61 -63.33
C ASP A 11 1.12 -9.65 -64.47
N PRO A 12 1.11 -8.69 -65.41
CA PRO A 12 0.13 -8.64 -66.49
C PRO A 12 0.22 -9.76 -67.54
N PHE A 13 1.35 -10.47 -67.62
CA PHE A 13 1.58 -11.58 -68.54
C PHE A 13 1.31 -12.95 -67.91
N SER A 14 1.41 -13.04 -66.58
CA SER A 14 1.16 -14.28 -65.84
C SER A 14 -0.23 -14.30 -65.22
N ARG A 15 -0.52 -13.36 -64.30
CA ARG A 15 -1.82 -13.25 -63.63
C ARG A 15 -1.90 -11.97 -62.80
N CYS A 16 -3.05 -11.29 -62.92
CA CYS A 16 -3.42 -10.17 -62.05
C CYS A 16 -4.33 -10.64 -60.91
N TYR A 17 -4.13 -10.10 -59.71
CA TYR A 17 -4.89 -10.36 -58.48
C TYR A 17 -5.61 -9.09 -58.01
N PRO A 18 -6.76 -9.16 -57.35
CA PRO A 18 -7.40 -7.99 -56.76
C PRO A 18 -6.42 -7.29 -55.81
N LYS A 19 -6.32 -5.96 -55.91
CA LYS A 19 -5.56 -5.18 -54.93
C LYS A 19 -6.16 -5.46 -53.55
N PRO A 20 -5.35 -5.82 -52.55
CA PRO A 20 -5.83 -5.90 -51.19
C PRO A 20 -6.52 -4.57 -50.83
N PRO A 21 -7.62 -4.62 -50.05
CA PRO A 21 -8.15 -3.39 -49.49
C PRO A 21 -7.01 -2.66 -48.76
N PRO A 22 -6.96 -1.32 -48.80
CA PRO A 22 -6.00 -0.59 -47.99
C PRO A 22 -6.11 -1.09 -46.55
N PRO A 23 -4.97 -1.30 -45.86
CA PRO A 23 -5.00 -1.73 -44.47
C PRO A 23 -5.94 -0.78 -43.73
N SER A 24 -7.01 -1.33 -43.14
CA SER A 24 -7.91 -0.56 -42.31
C SER A 24 -7.06 0.03 -41.19
N VAL A 25 -6.81 1.33 -41.26
CA VAL A 25 -6.19 2.07 -40.18
C VAL A 25 -7.17 1.91 -39.03
N LEU A 26 -6.90 0.95 -38.14
CA LEU A 26 -7.60 0.87 -36.88
C LEU A 26 -7.49 2.27 -36.27
N PRO A 27 -8.60 2.86 -35.80
CA PRO A 27 -8.50 4.09 -35.03
C PRO A 27 -7.43 3.88 -33.96
N PRO A 28 -6.60 4.89 -33.64
CA PRO A 28 -5.58 4.75 -32.61
C PRO A 28 -6.25 4.09 -31.41
N SER A 29 -5.76 2.89 -31.08
CA SER A 29 -6.34 2.04 -30.05
C SER A 29 -6.65 2.92 -28.86
N ALA A 30 -7.89 2.85 -28.36
CA ALA A 30 -8.34 3.63 -27.21
C ALA A 30 -7.24 3.69 -26.14
N PRO A 31 -7.06 4.82 -25.43
CA PRO A 31 -6.00 4.97 -24.43
C PRO A 31 -6.02 3.75 -23.51
N VAL A 32 -4.99 2.92 -23.62
CA VAL A 32 -4.83 1.77 -22.73
C VAL A 32 -4.45 2.35 -21.38
N ASP A 33 -5.24 2.05 -20.34
CA ASP A 33 -4.96 2.53 -19.00
C ASP A 33 -3.55 2.08 -18.58
N PRO A 34 -2.59 3.00 -18.40
CA PRO A 34 -1.21 2.65 -18.09
C PRO A 34 -1.07 2.04 -16.68
N CYS A 35 -2.12 2.06 -15.87
CA CYS A 35 -2.16 1.45 -14.55
C CYS A 35 -2.72 0.02 -14.53
N ILE A 36 -3.06 -0.57 -15.69
CA ILE A 36 -3.62 -1.94 -15.76
C ILE A 36 -2.83 -2.81 -16.76
N PRO A 37 -2.06 -3.82 -16.28
CA PRO A 37 -1.77 -4.13 -14.87
C PRO A 37 -0.86 -3.08 -14.23
N SER A 38 -0.98 -2.89 -12.91
CA SER A 38 -0.26 -1.80 -12.22
C SER A 38 1.27 -1.99 -12.27
N PRO A 39 2.03 -1.00 -12.78
CA PRO A 39 3.49 -1.04 -12.79
C PRO A 39 4.12 -0.59 -11.46
N CYS A 40 3.32 -0.09 -10.50
CA CYS A 40 3.83 0.65 -9.34
C CYS A 40 4.28 -0.20 -8.15
N GLY A 41 4.16 -1.52 -8.22
CA GLY A 41 4.52 -2.42 -7.12
C GLY A 41 3.52 -2.42 -5.94
N PRO A 42 3.78 -3.23 -4.90
CA PRO A 42 2.92 -3.32 -3.73
C PRO A 42 2.91 -2.01 -2.92
N TYR A 43 1.84 -1.81 -2.15
CA TYR A 43 1.65 -0.66 -1.27
C TYR A 43 1.76 0.72 -1.96
N SER A 44 1.54 0.74 -3.27
CA SER A 44 1.66 1.92 -4.12
C SER A 44 0.35 2.17 -4.87
N GLN A 45 -0.03 3.43 -5.00
CA GLN A 45 -1.12 3.86 -5.88
C GLN A 45 -0.57 4.26 -7.24
N CYS A 46 -1.25 3.83 -8.30
CA CYS A 46 -1.01 4.26 -9.67
C CYS A 46 -2.05 5.31 -10.07
N ARG A 47 -1.60 6.39 -10.72
CA ARG A 47 -2.46 7.41 -11.34
C ARG A 47 -2.00 7.65 -12.76
N ASP A 48 -2.92 7.65 -13.72
CA ASP A 48 -2.62 8.08 -15.08
C ASP A 48 -2.49 9.61 -15.15
N ILE A 49 -1.30 10.09 -15.53
CA ILE A 49 -1.02 11.49 -15.79
C ILE A 49 -0.61 11.63 -17.25
N GLY A 50 -1.58 11.96 -18.11
CA GLY A 50 -1.32 12.24 -19.53
C GLY A 50 -0.92 11.03 -20.37
N GLY A 51 -1.46 9.85 -20.06
CA GLY A 51 -1.14 8.58 -20.72
C GLY A 51 0.12 7.90 -20.17
N SER A 52 0.62 8.35 -19.02
CA SER A 52 1.79 7.78 -18.34
C SER A 52 1.47 7.41 -16.89
N PRO A 53 1.95 6.26 -16.40
CA PRO A 53 1.69 5.85 -15.03
C PRO A 53 2.55 6.66 -14.05
N SER A 54 1.90 7.31 -13.09
CA SER A 54 2.53 7.99 -11.97
C SER A 54 2.30 7.19 -10.69
N CYS A 55 3.40 6.80 -10.04
CA CYS A 55 3.37 5.98 -8.85
C CYS A 55 3.65 6.82 -7.61
N SER A 56 2.90 6.56 -6.53
CA SER A 56 3.19 7.10 -5.18
C SER A 56 2.87 6.04 -4.13
N CYS A 57 3.49 6.09 -2.96
CA CYS A 57 3.12 5.18 -1.87
C CYS A 57 1.69 5.47 -1.41
N LEU A 58 0.97 4.43 -0.99
CA LEU A 58 -0.30 4.60 -0.29
C LEU A 58 -0.08 5.42 1.00
N PRO A 59 -1.12 6.09 1.51
CA PRO A 59 -1.03 6.75 2.80
C PRO A 59 -0.49 5.77 3.84
N GLU A 60 0.41 6.27 4.70
CA GLU A 60 1.04 5.51 5.78
C GLU A 60 2.15 4.52 5.40
N TYR A 61 2.41 4.31 4.11
CA TYR A 61 3.57 3.55 3.65
C TYR A 61 4.73 4.50 3.33
N ILE A 62 5.94 4.09 3.69
CA ILE A 62 7.16 4.89 3.55
C ILE A 62 8.03 4.38 2.40
N GLY A 63 8.89 5.26 1.88
CA GLY A 63 9.83 4.96 0.80
C GLY A 63 9.39 5.56 -0.54
N GLN A 64 9.81 4.92 -1.63
CA GLN A 64 9.48 5.32 -3.00
C GLN A 64 9.04 4.10 -3.81
N PRO A 65 7.99 4.21 -4.64
CA PRO A 65 7.59 3.13 -5.52
C PRO A 65 8.73 2.66 -6.43
N PRO A 66 8.84 1.35 -6.72
CA PRO A 66 7.93 0.26 -6.34
C PRO A 66 8.21 -0.35 -4.96
N ASN A 67 9.14 0.22 -4.18
CA ASN A 67 9.62 -0.31 -2.91
C ASN A 67 8.96 0.36 -1.70
N CYS A 68 7.69 0.73 -1.83
CA CYS A 68 6.92 1.20 -0.68
C CYS A 68 6.82 0.09 0.35
N LYS A 69 7.05 0.42 1.61
CA LYS A 69 7.05 -0.53 2.72
C LYS A 69 6.33 0.07 3.92
N PRO A 70 5.80 -0.78 4.81
CA PRO A 70 5.24 -0.29 6.07
C PRO A 70 6.32 0.38 6.92
N GLU A 71 5.89 1.11 7.94
CA GLU A 71 6.79 1.75 8.91
C GLU A 71 7.55 0.70 9.72
N CYS A 72 6.87 -0.38 10.13
CA CYS A 72 7.47 -1.51 10.82
C CYS A 72 6.80 -2.83 10.41
N LEU A 73 7.55 -3.93 10.52
CA LEU A 73 7.05 -5.31 10.51
C LEU A 73 7.26 -5.99 11.85
N ILE A 74 8.27 -5.55 12.61
CA ILE A 74 8.59 -6.06 13.94
C ILE A 74 8.77 -4.91 14.94
N ASN A 75 8.54 -5.21 16.22
CA ASN A 75 8.70 -4.24 17.31
C ASN A 75 10.08 -3.55 17.33
N GLN A 76 11.14 -4.28 16.97
CA GLN A 76 12.52 -3.79 16.97
C GLN A 76 12.80 -2.67 15.95
N GLU A 77 11.90 -2.47 14.98
CA GLU A 77 11.97 -1.34 14.05
C GLU A 77 11.40 -0.04 14.66
N CYS A 78 10.70 -0.14 15.78
CA CYS A 78 10.13 0.99 16.50
C CYS A 78 11.05 1.47 17.64
N PRO A 79 10.87 2.71 18.10
CA PRO A 79 11.40 3.18 19.38
C PRO A 79 11.01 2.25 20.54
N SER A 80 11.84 2.17 21.58
CA SER A 80 11.62 1.28 22.73
C SER A 80 10.33 1.55 23.51
N ASN A 81 9.78 2.76 23.38
CA ASN A 81 8.52 3.21 23.97
C ASN A 81 7.29 3.01 23.07
N GLU A 82 7.44 2.38 21.90
CA GLU A 82 6.37 2.09 20.95
C GLU A 82 6.39 0.61 20.56
N ALA A 83 5.33 0.11 19.96
CA ALA A 83 5.25 -1.26 19.45
C ALA A 83 4.75 -1.26 18.00
N CYS A 84 5.09 -2.31 17.26
CA CYS A 84 4.61 -2.47 15.90
C CYS A 84 3.16 -2.97 15.92
N ILE A 85 2.21 -2.05 15.76
CA ILE A 85 0.77 -2.32 15.81
C ILE A 85 0.16 -1.92 14.48
N ARG A 86 -0.29 -2.92 13.72
CA ARG A 86 -0.86 -2.73 12.36
C ARG A 86 0.12 -1.97 11.46
N GLU A 87 1.32 -2.52 11.33
CA GLU A 87 2.37 -2.04 10.41
C GLU A 87 2.91 -0.63 10.71
N LYS A 88 2.68 -0.16 11.95
CA LYS A 88 3.06 1.16 12.44
C LYS A 88 3.60 1.14 13.86
N CYS A 89 4.50 2.06 14.14
CA CYS A 89 4.99 2.31 15.48
C CYS A 89 3.95 3.12 16.25
N ARG A 90 3.39 2.51 17.30
CA ARG A 90 2.33 3.11 18.11
C ARG A 90 2.51 2.76 19.58
N ASP A 91 2.02 3.64 20.44
CA ASP A 91 1.94 3.36 21.87
C ASP A 91 1.02 2.14 22.14
N PRO A 92 1.51 1.06 22.77
CA PRO A 92 0.71 -0.09 23.16
C PRO A 92 -0.13 0.14 24.44
N CYS A 93 0.01 1.26 25.15
CA CYS A 93 -0.71 1.52 26.39
C CYS A 93 -2.24 1.65 26.28
N PRO A 94 -2.81 2.32 25.24
CA PRO A 94 -4.25 2.49 25.14
C PRO A 94 -5.00 1.16 25.09
N GLY A 95 -5.78 0.88 26.14
CA GLY A 95 -6.58 -0.34 26.28
C GLY A 95 -5.85 -1.54 26.92
N SER A 96 -4.59 -1.39 27.32
CA SER A 96 -3.81 -2.49 27.92
C SER A 96 -3.91 -2.57 29.44
N CYS A 97 -4.13 -1.45 30.13
CA CYS A 97 -4.17 -1.39 31.60
C CYS A 97 -5.58 -1.16 32.14
N GLY A 98 -5.81 -1.64 33.36
CA GLY A 98 -7.06 -1.48 34.09
C GLY A 98 -7.30 -0.05 34.58
N ALA A 99 -8.51 0.21 35.08
CA ALA A 99 -8.87 1.53 35.58
C ALA A 99 -7.98 1.93 36.78
N GLY A 100 -7.52 3.19 36.80
CA GLY A 100 -6.66 3.71 37.87
C GLY A 100 -5.21 3.19 37.86
N ALA A 101 -4.81 2.37 36.88
CA ALA A 101 -3.43 1.94 36.69
C ALA A 101 -2.66 2.93 35.81
N GLN A 102 -1.36 3.07 36.09
CA GLN A 102 -0.41 3.78 35.25
C GLN A 102 0.22 2.81 34.25
N CYS A 103 0.31 3.23 32.98
CA CYS A 103 0.95 2.45 31.93
C CYS A 103 2.34 3.00 31.60
N HIS A 104 3.32 2.10 31.50
CA HIS A 104 4.66 2.38 31.02
C HIS A 104 5.04 1.37 29.93
N VAL A 105 5.66 1.82 28.85
CA VAL A 105 6.11 0.91 27.80
C VAL A 105 7.56 0.51 28.08
N VAL A 106 7.80 -0.79 28.21
CA VAL A 106 9.12 -1.37 28.44
C VAL A 106 9.38 -2.40 27.35
N ASN A 107 10.38 -2.15 26.49
CA ASN A 107 10.71 -3.02 25.35
C ASN A 107 9.48 -3.37 24.52
N HIS A 108 8.77 -2.34 24.04
CA HIS A 108 7.57 -2.49 23.20
C HIS A 108 6.37 -3.19 23.88
N THR A 109 6.45 -3.42 25.20
CA THR A 109 5.42 -4.12 25.97
C THR A 109 4.80 -3.15 26.98
N PRO A 110 3.47 -3.06 27.07
CA PRO A 110 2.81 -2.25 28.09
C PRO A 110 2.96 -2.92 29.47
N MET A 111 3.47 -2.16 30.42
CA MET A 111 3.60 -2.53 31.82
C MET A 111 2.64 -1.68 32.64
N CYS A 112 1.72 -2.35 33.32
CA CYS A 112 0.70 -1.71 34.15
C CYS A 112 1.10 -1.75 35.62
N ILE A 113 1.02 -0.62 36.31
CA ILE A 113 1.32 -0.52 37.74
C ILE A 113 0.26 0.32 38.46
N CYS A 114 -0.14 -0.08 39.66
CA CYS A 114 -0.96 0.80 40.49
C CYS A 114 -0.06 1.92 41.06
N PRO A 115 -0.45 3.20 40.90
CA PRO A 115 0.34 4.32 41.39
C PRO A 115 0.44 4.32 42.92
N GLU A 116 1.34 5.16 43.46
CA GLU A 116 1.52 5.28 44.90
C GLU A 116 0.19 5.63 45.60
N GLY A 117 -0.08 4.98 46.74
CA GLY A 117 -1.36 5.10 47.44
C GLY A 117 -2.49 4.22 46.88
N TYR A 118 -2.29 3.47 45.79
CA TYR A 118 -3.27 2.53 45.23
C TYR A 118 -2.79 1.07 45.34
N THR A 119 -3.73 0.13 45.31
CA THR A 119 -3.52 -1.32 45.32
C THR A 119 -4.60 -2.01 44.48
N GLY A 120 -4.51 -3.33 44.30
CA GLY A 120 -5.37 -4.11 43.41
C GLY A 120 -4.62 -4.75 42.26
N ASP A 121 -5.33 -5.05 41.18
CA ASP A 121 -4.78 -5.65 39.96
C ASP A 121 -4.61 -4.57 38.89
N PRO A 122 -3.38 -4.23 38.46
CA PRO A 122 -3.12 -3.21 37.44
C PRO A 122 -3.75 -3.47 36.06
N PHE A 123 -4.12 -4.72 35.74
CA PHE A 123 -4.79 -5.06 34.48
C PHE A 123 -6.31 -4.96 34.57
N THR A 124 -6.86 -4.99 35.78
CA THR A 124 -8.31 -4.96 36.01
C THR A 124 -8.75 -3.63 36.61
N ASN A 125 -8.27 -3.31 37.82
CA ASN A 125 -8.64 -2.11 38.56
C ASN A 125 -7.69 -1.86 39.74
N CYS A 126 -7.18 -0.63 39.84
CA CYS A 126 -6.48 -0.11 41.00
C CYS A 126 -7.41 0.77 41.86
N TYR A 127 -7.38 0.59 43.17
CA TYR A 127 -8.18 1.34 44.13
C TYR A 127 -7.31 1.85 45.30
N PRO A 128 -7.73 2.92 46.01
CA PRO A 128 -6.95 3.47 47.12
C PRO A 128 -6.64 2.42 48.20
N LYS A 129 -5.41 2.42 48.70
CA LYS A 129 -5.00 1.55 49.81
C LYS A 129 -5.88 1.83 51.05
N PRO A 130 -6.28 0.80 51.80
CA PRO A 130 -6.94 1.00 53.08
C PRO A 130 -6.08 1.87 54.01
N PRO A 131 -6.68 2.72 54.85
CA PRO A 131 -5.94 3.45 55.87
C PRO A 131 -5.20 2.45 56.76
N GLN A 132 -3.89 2.63 56.90
CA GLN A 132 -3.12 1.88 57.89
C GLN A 132 -3.51 2.43 59.26
N ILE A 133 -4.30 1.67 60.01
CA ILE A 133 -4.57 1.96 61.42
C ILE A 133 -3.30 1.54 62.17
N GLU A 134 -2.46 2.50 62.55
CA GLU A 134 -1.37 2.32 63.51
C GLU A 134 -1.84 2.64 64.93
#